data_AF-A0A4D6HHD2-F1
#
_entry.id   AF-A0A4D6HHD2-F1
#
_cell.length_a   1.000
_cell.length_b   1.000
_cell.length_c   1.000
_cell.angle_alpha   90.00
_cell.angle_beta   90.00
_cell.angle_gamma   90.00
#
_symmetry.space_group_name_H-M   'P 1'
#
loop_
_entity.id
_entity.type
_entity.pdbx_description
1 polymer ?
#
loop_
_entity_poly.entity_id
_entity_poly.type
_entity_poly.pdbx_seq_one_letter_code
_entity_poly.pdbx_strand_id
1 'polypeptide(L)'
;MPGIPSLGGGDTFDEQDTFVPEHLPEPGSFLNDVEILTGDDHIAVHRMAREVFEERGVYDVTFGYNLAKLNRDTRHPDAGFRYARDPDDPSILLAEFTPTTEFCPQGDSLAVGAFRAFNGERDAHEFDCVKVRVDEMLNESALVNQRLQALEEHFVETGDVRHDLGLGTDEDGEVSTERGTELPF
;
A
#
# COMPACT_ATOMS: atom_id res chain seq x y z
N MET A 1 41.62 4.06 -27.81
CA MET A 1 41.45 3.29 -26.57
C MET A 1 40.29 2.32 -26.81
N PRO A 2 40.47 1.01 -26.63
CA PRO A 2 39.37 0.05 -26.77
C PRO A 2 38.37 0.27 -25.63
N GLY A 3 37.08 0.40 -26.00
CA GLY A 3 35.98 0.56 -25.06
C GLY A 3 35.75 -0.72 -24.26
N ILE A 4 35.68 -0.56 -22.95
CA ILE A 4 35.14 -1.58 -22.05
C ILE A 4 33.67 -1.82 -22.43
N PRO A 5 33.22 -3.08 -22.63
CA PRO A 5 31.80 -3.36 -22.71
C PRO A 5 31.19 -3.13 -21.32
N SER A 6 30.21 -2.22 -21.23
CA SER A 6 29.36 -2.12 -20.03
C SER A 6 28.71 -3.47 -19.79
N LEU A 7 29.12 -4.14 -18.72
CA LEU A 7 28.37 -5.24 -18.12
C LEU A 7 27.00 -4.70 -17.72
N GLY A 8 25.95 -5.32 -18.25
CA GLY A 8 24.56 -4.91 -18.05
C GLY A 8 24.21 -4.71 -16.59
N GLY A 9 23.80 -3.49 -16.28
CA GLY A 9 23.06 -3.10 -15.10
C GLY A 9 22.14 -1.98 -15.55
N GLY A 10 21.07 -2.34 -16.28
CA GLY A 10 19.98 -1.40 -16.51
C GLY A 10 19.46 -0.98 -15.14
N ASP A 11 19.21 0.32 -14.96
CA ASP A 11 18.66 0.83 -13.71
C ASP A 11 17.40 0.01 -13.40
N THR A 12 17.39 -0.66 -12.24
CA THR A 12 16.31 -1.60 -11.86
C THR A 12 15.02 -0.84 -11.53
N PHE A 13 15.13 0.49 -11.45
CA PHE A 13 14.01 1.37 -11.20
C PHE A 13 13.94 2.43 -12.30
N ASP A 14 12.73 2.77 -12.73
CA ASP A 14 12.51 3.95 -13.56
C ASP A 14 12.98 5.22 -12.84
N GLU A 15 13.25 6.27 -13.60
CA GLU A 15 13.57 7.58 -13.05
C GLU A 15 12.44 8.09 -12.13
N GLN A 16 12.82 8.79 -11.06
CA GLN A 16 11.84 9.35 -10.15
C GLN A 16 11.00 10.41 -10.86
N ASP A 17 9.73 10.53 -10.47
CA ASP A 17 8.78 11.51 -11.05
C ASP A 17 8.63 11.37 -12.58
N THR A 18 8.74 10.14 -13.08
CA THR A 18 8.50 9.81 -14.50
C THR A 18 7.30 8.89 -14.61
N PHE A 19 6.43 9.18 -15.58
CA PHE A 19 5.27 8.35 -15.89
C PHE A 19 5.63 7.38 -17.02
N VAL A 20 5.85 6.11 -16.68
CA VAL A 20 6.15 5.02 -17.63
C VAL A 20 4.97 4.06 -17.64
N PRO A 21 4.00 4.21 -18.57
CA PRO A 21 2.77 3.41 -18.55
C PRO A 21 3.00 1.90 -18.73
N GLU A 22 4.11 1.51 -19.37
CA GLU A 22 4.49 0.11 -19.56
C GLU A 22 4.96 -0.58 -18.27
N HIS A 23 5.24 0.18 -17.21
CA HIS A 23 5.66 -0.34 -15.90
C HIS A 23 4.62 -0.03 -14.81
N LEU A 24 3.36 0.16 -15.21
CA LEU A 24 2.24 0.36 -14.30
C LEU A 24 1.22 -0.76 -14.47
N PRO A 25 0.59 -1.23 -13.37
CA PRO A 25 -0.42 -2.27 -13.46
C PRO A 25 -1.62 -1.82 -14.29
N GLU A 26 -2.22 -2.78 -14.98
CA GLU A 26 -3.56 -2.59 -15.55
C GLU A 26 -4.56 -2.33 -14.40
N PRO A 27 -5.47 -1.36 -14.57
CA PRO A 27 -6.52 -1.09 -13.58
C PRO A 27 -7.47 -2.29 -13.47
N GLY A 28 -7.76 -2.70 -12.25
CA GLY A 28 -8.76 -3.69 -11.91
C GLY A 28 -10.17 -3.13 -11.93
N SER A 29 -11.14 -3.96 -11.53
CA SER A 29 -12.57 -3.59 -11.53
C SER A 29 -12.90 -2.36 -10.68
N PHE A 30 -12.07 -2.00 -9.70
CA PHE A 30 -12.30 -0.81 -8.88
C PHE A 30 -12.08 0.48 -9.67
N LEU A 31 -11.16 0.48 -10.64
CA LEU A 31 -10.81 1.65 -11.44
C LEU A 31 -11.28 1.58 -12.91
N ASN A 32 -11.87 0.46 -13.34
CA ASN A 32 -12.20 0.21 -14.75
C ASN A 32 -13.24 1.19 -15.35
N ASP A 33 -14.16 1.72 -14.55
CA ASP A 33 -15.22 2.62 -15.00
C ASP A 33 -14.96 4.11 -14.66
N VAL A 34 -13.75 4.45 -14.20
CA VAL A 34 -13.36 5.83 -13.83
C VAL A 34 -12.19 6.34 -14.65
N GLU A 35 -12.06 7.66 -14.77
CA GLU A 35 -10.94 8.27 -15.48
C GLU A 35 -9.65 8.18 -14.63
N ILE A 36 -8.73 7.33 -15.08
CA ILE A 36 -7.48 7.05 -14.36
C ILE A 36 -6.48 8.19 -14.59
N LEU A 37 -5.79 8.59 -13.52
CA LEU A 37 -4.75 9.60 -13.58
C LEU A 37 -3.55 9.08 -14.41
N THR A 38 -3.05 9.97 -15.27
CA THR A 38 -1.89 9.72 -16.14
C THR A 38 -0.96 10.93 -16.13
N GLY A 39 0.28 10.75 -16.61
CA GLY A 39 1.24 11.84 -16.74
C GLY A 39 1.50 12.57 -15.40
N ASP A 40 1.48 13.90 -15.44
CA ASP A 40 1.78 14.76 -14.29
C ASP A 40 0.80 14.58 -13.11
N ASP A 41 -0.49 14.35 -13.38
CA ASP A 41 -1.48 14.13 -12.32
C ASP A 41 -1.19 12.84 -11.55
N HIS A 42 -0.81 11.77 -12.27
CA HIS A 42 -0.38 10.53 -11.62
C HIS A 42 0.90 10.74 -10.81
N ILE A 43 1.88 11.44 -11.38
CA ILE A 43 3.16 11.72 -10.71
C ILE A 43 2.93 12.52 -9.42
N ALA A 44 2.06 13.54 -9.44
CA ALA A 44 1.76 14.35 -8.27
C ALA A 44 1.17 13.52 -7.12
N VAL A 45 0.15 12.71 -7.41
CA VAL A 45 -0.46 11.81 -6.41
C VAL A 45 0.53 10.76 -5.94
N HIS A 46 1.34 10.20 -6.84
CA HIS A 46 2.30 9.16 -6.50
C HIS A 46 3.45 9.69 -5.63
N ARG A 47 3.90 10.94 -5.87
CA ARG A 47 4.87 11.62 -5.00
C ARG A 47 4.31 11.81 -3.60
N MET A 48 3.06 12.25 -3.49
CA MET A 48 2.35 12.36 -2.21
C MET A 48 2.28 11.01 -1.50
N ALA A 49 1.89 9.94 -2.20
CA ALA A 49 1.83 8.59 -1.64
C ALA A 49 3.18 8.17 -1.06
N ARG A 50 4.28 8.39 -1.79
CA ARG A 50 5.64 8.10 -1.32
C ARG A 50 5.97 8.85 -0.03
N GLU A 51 5.65 10.14 0.05
CA GLU A 51 5.94 10.98 1.22
C GLU A 51 5.14 10.53 2.45
N VAL A 52 3.86 10.28 2.27
CA VAL A 52 2.97 9.78 3.33
C VAL A 52 3.40 8.39 3.81
N PHE A 53 3.78 7.51 2.89
CA PHE A 53 4.29 6.17 3.23
C PHE A 53 5.63 6.23 3.95
N GLU A 54 6.47 7.20 3.61
CA GLU A 54 7.75 7.41 4.29
C GLU A 54 7.51 7.83 5.74
N GLU A 55 6.63 8.81 5.96
CA GLU A 55 6.31 9.34 7.28
C GLU A 55 5.65 8.28 8.19
N ARG A 56 4.80 7.43 7.60
CA ARG A 56 4.02 6.42 8.33
C ARG A 56 4.67 5.04 8.35
N GLY A 57 5.85 4.88 7.75
CA GLY A 57 6.60 3.62 7.75
C GLY A 57 5.92 2.50 6.96
N VAL A 58 5.25 2.81 5.85
CA VAL A 58 4.65 1.81 4.94
C VAL A 58 5.71 1.26 4.00
N TYR A 59 6.32 0.16 4.41
CA TYR A 59 7.42 -0.49 3.70
C TYR A 59 7.03 -1.91 3.27
N ASP A 60 7.40 -2.26 2.05
CA ASP A 60 7.42 -3.65 1.63
C ASP A 60 8.67 -4.31 2.23
N VAL A 61 8.48 -5.18 3.22
CA VAL A 61 9.60 -5.83 3.91
C VAL A 61 10.25 -6.93 3.07
N THR A 62 9.56 -7.42 2.04
CA THR A 62 10.11 -8.41 1.10
C THR A 62 11.18 -7.76 0.24
N PHE A 63 10.93 -6.53 -0.23
CA PHE A 63 11.90 -5.78 -1.04
C PHE A 63 12.76 -4.78 -0.25
N GLY A 64 12.37 -4.47 0.99
CA GLY A 64 13.12 -3.59 1.89
C GLY A 64 13.06 -2.11 1.51
N TYR A 65 11.97 -1.66 0.89
CA TYR A 65 11.79 -0.27 0.49
C TYR A 65 10.37 0.24 0.75
N ASN A 66 10.23 1.57 0.72
CA ASN A 66 8.93 2.26 0.76
C ASN A 66 8.00 1.70 -0.33
N LEU A 67 6.76 1.34 0.05
CA LEU A 67 5.84 0.62 -0.82
C LEU A 67 5.59 1.33 -2.16
N ALA A 68 5.55 2.66 -2.20
CA ALA A 68 5.33 3.42 -3.43
C ALA A 68 6.47 3.21 -4.46
N LYS A 69 7.67 2.83 -4.01
CA LYS A 69 8.78 2.54 -4.91
C LYS A 69 8.51 1.35 -5.85
N LEU A 70 7.55 0.49 -5.50
CA LEU A 70 7.18 -0.66 -6.32
C LEU A 70 6.74 -0.27 -7.74
N ASN A 71 6.03 0.87 -7.90
CA ASN A 71 5.61 1.40 -9.21
C ASN A 71 6.75 1.72 -10.18
N ARG A 72 7.98 1.79 -9.69
CA ARG A 72 9.16 2.06 -10.51
C ARG A 72 9.98 0.81 -10.75
N ASP A 73 9.70 -0.30 -10.07
CA ASP A 73 10.53 -1.50 -10.15
C ASP A 73 10.30 -2.21 -11.48
N THR A 74 11.27 -2.09 -12.39
CA THR A 74 11.17 -2.65 -13.75
C THR A 74 11.19 -4.18 -13.75
N ARG A 75 11.43 -4.84 -12.61
CA ARG A 75 11.30 -6.30 -12.45
C ARG A 75 9.85 -6.73 -12.21
N HIS A 76 8.99 -5.79 -11.83
CA HIS A 76 7.58 -5.99 -11.52
C HIS A 76 6.71 -4.93 -12.22
N PRO A 77 6.74 -4.87 -13.57
CA PRO A 77 6.05 -3.83 -14.34
C PRO A 77 4.53 -3.83 -14.17
N ASP A 78 3.95 -4.94 -13.69
CA ASP A 78 2.52 -5.10 -13.45
C ASP A 78 2.14 -4.93 -11.97
N ALA A 79 2.98 -4.29 -11.15
CA ALA A 79 2.75 -4.13 -9.72
C ALA A 79 2.91 -2.68 -9.25
N GLY A 80 2.22 -2.33 -8.16
CA GLY A 80 2.20 -0.99 -7.59
C GLY A 80 0.79 -0.40 -7.54
N PHE A 81 0.71 0.92 -7.60
CA PHE A 81 -0.54 1.67 -7.48
C PHE A 81 -1.02 2.28 -8.79
N ARG A 82 -2.35 2.32 -8.95
CA ARG A 82 -3.04 3.21 -9.89
C ARG A 82 -4.00 4.11 -9.13
N TYR A 83 -4.26 5.27 -9.71
CA TYR A 83 -5.04 6.32 -9.06
C TYR A 83 -6.10 6.88 -9.99
N ALA A 84 -7.26 7.19 -9.44
CA ALA A 84 -8.31 7.96 -10.11
C ALA A 84 -8.94 8.93 -9.10
N ARG A 85 -9.62 9.97 -9.58
CA ARG A 85 -10.52 10.76 -8.72
C ARG A 85 -11.91 10.13 -8.78
N ASP A 86 -12.63 10.16 -7.66
CA ASP A 86 -14.03 9.74 -7.65
C ASP A 86 -14.85 10.67 -8.56
N PRO A 87 -15.65 10.12 -9.50
CA PRO A 87 -16.36 10.92 -10.50
C PRO A 87 -17.50 11.75 -9.91
N ASP A 88 -18.04 11.32 -8.77
CA ASP A 88 -19.12 12.00 -8.06
C ASP A 88 -18.57 13.01 -7.04
N ASP A 89 -17.37 12.78 -6.49
CA ASP A 89 -16.71 13.68 -5.54
C ASP A 89 -15.18 13.77 -5.75
N PRO A 90 -14.67 14.82 -6.43
CA PRO A 90 -13.24 14.93 -6.76
C PRO A 90 -12.33 15.15 -5.55
N SER A 91 -12.86 15.39 -4.33
CA SER A 91 -12.05 15.42 -3.11
C SER A 91 -11.72 14.02 -2.58
N ILE A 92 -12.25 12.97 -3.21
CA ILE A 92 -11.95 11.57 -2.90
C ILE A 92 -10.98 11.01 -3.94
N LEU A 93 -9.86 10.47 -3.44
CA LEU A 93 -8.91 9.72 -4.26
C LEU A 93 -9.24 8.23 -4.22
N LEU A 94 -9.30 7.60 -5.38
CA LEU A 94 -9.37 6.16 -5.55
C LEU A 94 -7.95 5.64 -5.80
N ALA A 95 -7.45 4.75 -4.95
CA ALA A 95 -6.14 4.13 -5.07
C ALA A 95 -6.30 2.61 -5.12
N GLU A 96 -5.85 2.00 -6.20
CA GLU A 96 -5.82 0.54 -6.36
C GLU A 96 -4.39 0.03 -6.25
N PHE A 97 -4.19 -1.01 -5.46
CA PHE A 97 -2.90 -1.65 -5.23
C PHE A 97 -2.86 -3.04 -5.85
N THR A 98 -1.89 -3.25 -6.75
CA THR A 98 -1.59 -4.54 -7.37
C THR A 98 -0.28 -5.08 -6.79
N PRO A 99 -0.30 -6.20 -6.05
CA PRO A 99 0.92 -6.81 -5.52
C PRO A 99 1.71 -7.53 -6.62
N THR A 100 2.97 -7.87 -6.34
CA THR A 100 3.84 -8.57 -7.31
C THR A 100 3.42 -10.01 -7.62
N THR A 101 2.61 -10.62 -6.76
CA THR A 101 2.14 -12.01 -6.90
C THR A 101 0.77 -12.18 -6.25
N GLU A 102 -0.01 -13.13 -6.76
CA GLU A 102 -1.33 -13.51 -6.23
C GLU A 102 -1.28 -13.93 -4.74
N PHE A 103 -0.22 -14.62 -4.32
CA PHE A 103 -0.02 -15.06 -2.93
C PHE A 103 0.96 -14.14 -2.19
N CYS A 104 0.65 -12.84 -2.13
CA CYS A 104 1.42 -11.92 -1.30
C CYS A 104 0.99 -12.09 0.17
N PRO A 105 1.82 -12.68 1.07
CA PRO A 105 1.42 -12.94 2.45
C PRO A 105 1.11 -11.67 3.25
N GLN A 106 1.53 -10.53 2.72
CA GLN A 106 1.44 -9.22 3.35
C GLN A 106 0.48 -8.28 2.60
N GLY A 107 -0.20 -8.75 1.55
CA GLY A 107 -1.08 -7.91 0.72
C GLY A 107 -2.14 -7.18 1.53
N ASP A 108 -2.81 -7.87 2.46
CA ASP A 108 -3.76 -7.27 3.41
C ASP A 108 -3.09 -6.17 4.26
N SER A 109 -1.97 -6.50 4.90
CA SER A 109 -1.29 -5.58 5.82
C SER A 109 -0.71 -4.35 5.10
N LEU A 110 -0.20 -4.51 3.87
CA LEU A 110 0.29 -3.41 3.05
C LEU A 110 -0.85 -2.50 2.59
N ALA A 111 -1.96 -3.07 2.14
CA ALA A 111 -3.11 -2.28 1.71
C ALA A 111 -3.76 -1.52 2.88
N VAL A 112 -3.92 -2.17 4.04
CA VAL A 112 -4.40 -1.52 5.26
C VAL A 112 -3.40 -0.46 5.74
N GLY A 113 -2.10 -0.74 5.69
CA GLY A 113 -1.04 0.22 6.01
C GLY A 113 -1.09 1.45 5.11
N ALA A 114 -1.25 1.26 3.81
CA ALA A 114 -1.40 2.34 2.83
C ALA A 114 -2.66 3.18 3.12
N PHE A 115 -3.82 2.54 3.34
CA PHE A 115 -5.07 3.24 3.69
C PHE A 115 -4.88 4.11 4.94
N ARG A 116 -4.24 3.56 5.97
CA ARG A 116 -4.00 4.28 7.22
C ARG A 116 -3.04 5.43 7.05
N ALA A 117 -2.01 5.24 6.23
CA ALA A 117 -1.03 6.28 5.99
C ALA A 117 -1.67 7.46 5.27
N PHE A 118 -2.38 7.22 4.15
CA PHE A 118 -3.09 8.26 3.41
C PHE A 118 -4.04 9.05 4.32
N ASN A 119 -5.02 8.37 4.92
CA ASN A 119 -6.07 9.07 5.67
C ASN A 119 -5.59 9.60 7.03
N GLY A 120 -4.46 9.10 7.54
CA GLY A 120 -3.83 9.60 8.77
C GLY A 120 -3.04 10.89 8.55
N GLU A 121 -2.56 11.13 7.32
CA GLU A 121 -1.85 12.34 6.89
C GLU A 121 -2.74 13.25 6.04
N ARG A 122 -4.04 13.33 6.35
CA ARG A 122 -5.01 14.09 5.55
C ARG A 122 -4.66 15.57 5.36
N ASP A 123 -3.96 16.18 6.31
CA ASP A 123 -3.53 17.59 6.24
C ASP A 123 -2.33 17.79 5.30
N ALA A 124 -1.68 16.71 4.85
CA ALA A 124 -0.55 16.75 3.93
C ALA A 124 -0.96 16.75 2.45
N HIS A 125 -2.25 16.54 2.13
CA HIS A 125 -2.74 16.43 0.76
C HIS A 125 -4.14 17.01 0.55
N GLU A 126 -4.55 17.18 -0.71
CA GLU A 126 -5.80 17.85 -1.09
C GLU A 126 -7.08 17.02 -0.85
N PHE A 127 -6.94 15.72 -0.61
CA PHE A 127 -8.07 14.79 -0.54
C PHE A 127 -8.67 14.69 0.87
N ASP A 128 -10.00 14.71 0.95
CA ASP A 128 -10.73 14.49 2.20
C ASP A 128 -10.70 13.02 2.63
N CYS A 129 -10.61 12.11 1.67
CA CYS A 129 -10.54 10.66 1.87
C CYS A 129 -9.79 10.00 0.71
N VAL A 130 -8.97 9.00 1.04
CA VAL A 130 -8.36 8.10 0.06
C VAL A 130 -8.95 6.69 0.24
N LYS A 131 -9.74 6.26 -0.74
CA LYS A 131 -10.28 4.90 -0.82
C LYS A 131 -9.22 3.99 -1.39
N VAL A 132 -8.77 3.02 -0.61
CA VAL A 132 -7.79 2.01 -1.05
C VAL A 132 -8.50 0.70 -1.34
N ARG A 133 -8.17 0.06 -2.46
CA ARG A 133 -8.56 -1.32 -2.78
C ARG A 133 -7.35 -2.10 -3.29
N VAL A 134 -7.43 -3.42 -3.19
CA VAL A 134 -6.47 -4.36 -3.79
C VAL A 134 -7.04 -4.94 -5.08
N ASP A 135 -6.16 -5.18 -6.03
CA ASP A 135 -6.50 -5.85 -7.28
C ASP A 135 -7.05 -7.26 -7.04
N GLU A 136 -7.94 -7.71 -7.92
CA GLU A 136 -8.63 -9.00 -7.82
C GLU A 136 -7.67 -10.20 -7.89
N MET A 137 -6.49 -10.02 -8.50
CA MET A 137 -5.44 -11.03 -8.58
C MET A 137 -4.88 -11.44 -7.21
N LEU A 138 -4.99 -10.59 -6.18
CA LEU A 138 -4.59 -10.96 -4.82
C LEU A 138 -5.52 -12.06 -4.27
N ASN A 139 -4.95 -13.13 -3.72
CA ASN A 139 -5.70 -14.14 -3.00
C ASN A 139 -6.47 -13.50 -1.83
N GLU A 140 -7.75 -13.84 -1.70
CA GLU A 140 -8.67 -13.24 -0.72
C GLU A 140 -8.88 -11.72 -0.90
N SER A 141 -8.61 -11.18 -2.10
CA SER A 141 -8.85 -9.77 -2.47
C SER A 141 -10.24 -9.27 -2.05
N ALA A 142 -11.29 -10.07 -2.24
CA ALA A 142 -12.65 -9.72 -1.82
C ALA A 142 -12.77 -9.49 -0.30
N LEU A 143 -12.11 -10.30 0.52
CA LEU A 143 -12.11 -10.17 1.98
C LEU A 143 -11.30 -8.95 2.42
N VAL A 144 -10.13 -8.74 1.80
CA VAL A 144 -9.30 -7.55 2.04
C VAL A 144 -10.05 -6.27 1.66
N ASN A 145 -10.71 -6.26 0.50
CA ASN A 145 -11.51 -5.11 0.02
C ASN A 145 -12.73 -4.85 0.90
N GLN A 146 -13.40 -5.87 1.44
CA GLN A 146 -14.46 -5.70 2.42
C GLN A 146 -13.93 -5.05 3.71
N ARG A 147 -12.75 -5.46 4.17
CA ARG A 147 -12.12 -4.85 5.35
C ARG A 147 -11.73 -3.40 5.12
N LEU A 148 -11.17 -3.08 3.95
CA LEU A 148 -10.84 -1.71 3.55
C LEU A 148 -12.10 -0.84 3.47
N GLN A 149 -13.20 -1.39 2.96
CA GLN A 149 -14.49 -0.70 2.94
C GLN A 149 -15.00 -0.41 4.36
N ALA A 150 -14.91 -1.36 5.29
CA ALA A 150 -15.32 -1.12 6.67
C ALA A 150 -14.46 -0.07 7.39
N LEU A 151 -13.16 0.01 7.06
CA LEU A 151 -12.26 1.06 7.56
C LEU A 151 -12.60 2.43 6.97
N GLU A 152 -12.93 2.47 5.69
CA GLU A 152 -13.39 3.67 4.97
C GLU A 152 -14.69 4.21 5.57
N GLU A 153 -15.72 3.35 5.73
CA GLU A 153 -17.00 3.75 6.33
C GLU A 153 -16.78 4.36 7.72
N HIS A 154 -15.99 3.70 8.56
CA HIS A 154 -15.65 4.23 9.87
C HIS A 154 -14.93 5.58 9.80
N PHE A 155 -13.95 5.72 8.90
CA PHE A 155 -13.19 6.96 8.74
C PHE A 155 -14.10 8.11 8.29
N VAL A 156 -14.99 7.87 7.33
CA VAL A 156 -15.95 8.87 6.86
C VAL A 156 -16.92 9.28 7.98
N GLU A 157 -17.36 8.34 8.81
CA GLU A 157 -18.28 8.62 9.92
C GLU A 157 -17.61 9.39 11.08
N THR A 158 -16.35 9.10 11.38
CA THR A 158 -15.70 9.56 12.63
C THR A 158 -14.53 10.53 12.42
N GLY A 159 -13.96 10.56 11.23
CA GLY A 159 -12.69 11.22 10.94
C GLY A 159 -11.47 10.52 11.53
N ASP A 160 -11.62 9.35 12.16
CA ASP A 160 -10.55 8.61 12.84
C ASP A 160 -10.13 7.36 12.05
N VAL A 161 -8.83 7.28 11.79
CA VAL A 161 -8.20 6.11 11.18
C VAL A 161 -7.86 5.12 12.29
N ARG A 162 -8.75 4.14 12.52
CA ARG A 162 -8.52 3.11 13.54
C ARG A 162 -7.17 2.41 13.35
N HIS A 163 -6.30 2.56 14.34
CA HIS A 163 -5.01 1.86 14.41
C HIS A 163 -5.19 0.37 14.77
N ASP A 164 -6.30 0.02 15.43
CA ASP A 164 -6.57 -1.33 15.94
C ASP A 164 -7.71 -2.02 15.17
N LEU A 165 -7.32 -2.75 14.14
CA LEU A 165 -7.94 -4.04 13.85
C LEU A 165 -6.78 -5.02 13.91
N GLY A 166 -6.36 -5.34 15.13
CA GLY A 166 -5.39 -6.40 15.38
C GLY A 166 -5.82 -7.66 14.63
N LEU A 167 -4.95 -8.15 13.75
CA LEU A 167 -4.88 -9.58 13.52
C LEU A 167 -4.60 -10.17 14.91
N GLY A 168 -5.53 -10.97 15.42
CA GLY A 168 -5.55 -11.40 16.81
C GLY A 168 -4.19 -11.89 17.28
N THR A 169 -3.65 -11.23 18.31
CA THR A 169 -2.72 -11.88 19.22
C THR A 169 -3.58 -12.57 20.28
N ASP A 170 -3.84 -13.86 20.07
CA ASP A 170 -4.08 -14.76 21.18
C ASP A 170 -2.86 -14.70 22.12
N GLU A 171 -2.95 -13.83 23.13
CA GLU A 171 -2.11 -13.89 24.33
C GLU A 171 -3.02 -13.82 25.56
N ASP A 172 -3.93 -14.81 25.64
CA ASP A 172 -4.37 -15.33 26.93
C ASP A 172 -3.27 -16.24 27.45
N GLY A 173 -2.69 -15.91 28.62
CA GLY A 173 -1.87 -16.87 29.36
C GLY A 173 -0.64 -16.34 30.08
N GLU A 174 -0.75 -15.29 30.92
CA GLU A 174 0.13 -15.26 32.09
C GLU A 174 -0.44 -16.22 33.14
N VAL A 175 -0.04 -17.49 33.02
CA VAL A 175 -0.16 -18.48 34.08
C VAL A 175 0.84 -18.08 35.16
N SER A 176 0.35 -17.62 36.32
CA SER A 176 1.16 -17.44 37.52
C SER A 176 1.92 -18.73 37.83
N THR A 177 3.21 -18.74 37.56
CA THR A 177 4.13 -19.81 37.97
C THR A 177 4.48 -19.59 39.45
N GLU A 178 3.75 -20.25 40.33
CA GLU A 178 4.21 -20.52 41.69
C GLU A 178 4.27 -22.02 41.94
N ARG A 179 5.44 -22.61 41.68
CA ARG A 179 5.86 -23.84 42.38
C ARG A 179 7.38 -23.96 42.40
N GLY A 180 7.93 -23.96 43.62
CA GLY A 180 9.25 -24.55 43.88
C GLY A 180 10.09 -23.93 44.97
N THR A 181 9.57 -23.77 46.20
CA THR A 181 10.47 -23.76 47.38
C THR A 181 10.59 -25.19 47.88
N GLU A 182 11.74 -25.81 47.61
CA GLU A 182 12.24 -26.92 48.42
C GLU A 182 13.76 -26.80 48.45
N LEU A 183 14.35 -26.64 49.65
CA LEU A 183 15.11 -27.72 50.30
C LEU A 183 15.58 -27.29 51.72
N PRO A 184 15.71 -28.26 52.64
CA PRO A 184 16.02 -28.05 54.06
C PRO A 184 17.53 -28.04 54.36
N PHE A 185 17.91 -27.44 55.49
CA PHE A 185 19.12 -27.74 56.25
C PHE A 185 18.74 -27.96 57.72
#